data_AF-A0A7K1UBA0-F1
#
_entry.id   AF-A0A7K1UBA0-F1
#
_cell.length_a   1.000
_cell.length_b   1.000
_cell.length_c   1.000
_cell.angle_alpha   90.00
_cell.angle_beta   90.00
_cell.angle_gamma   90.00
#
_symmetry.space_group_name_H-M   'P 1'
#
loop_
_entity.id
_entity.type
_entity.pdbx_description
1 polymer ?
#
loop_
_entity_poly.entity_id
_entity_poly.type
_entity_poly.pdbx_seq_one_letter_code
_entity_poly.pdbx_strand_id
1 'polypeptide(L)'
;MRNILLLIFFYSSLFSANAAVFSEDSTEITRFQRSFIKNFYLPTAEAYTCKPSVISIAVCFKEKKIEKILYSENCSAALIEVLEKEHTVYQQTNWGKIFPAIKEEKEYVIVLPIVYYFDKTCGTTTPMNVFAELSKGLIIPGLKDEVYMLSPIEFTIRKPVS
;
A
#
# COMPACT_ATOMS: atom_id res chain seq x y z
N MET A 1 -7.58 15.16 41.79
CA MET A 1 -7.70 14.43 40.52
C MET A 1 -7.33 15.37 39.40
N ARG A 2 -6.07 15.33 39.00
CA ARG A 2 -5.41 16.28 38.09
C ARG A 2 -4.49 15.41 37.23
N ASN A 3 -4.44 15.69 35.92
CA ASN A 3 -3.52 15.12 34.93
C ASN A 3 -3.94 13.81 34.23
N ILE A 4 -5.06 13.84 33.49
CA ILE A 4 -5.25 12.98 32.31
C ILE A 4 -5.76 13.88 31.18
N LEU A 5 -4.91 14.82 30.72
CA LEU A 5 -5.24 15.66 29.56
C LEU A 5 -3.98 16.12 28.78
N LEU A 6 -2.88 15.35 28.88
CA LEU A 6 -1.56 15.71 28.35
C LEU A 6 -0.87 14.54 27.61
N LEU A 7 -1.64 13.71 26.90
CA LEU A 7 -1.09 12.63 26.06
C LEU A 7 -1.67 12.59 24.63
N ILE A 8 -2.41 13.64 24.23
CA ILE A 8 -2.87 13.84 22.84
C ILE A 8 -2.11 14.98 22.14
N PHE A 9 -1.29 15.75 22.85
CA PHE A 9 -0.59 16.93 22.32
C PHE A 9 0.91 16.72 22.00
N PHE A 10 1.46 15.50 22.12
CA PHE A 10 2.87 15.22 21.85
C PHE A 10 3.15 14.46 20.54
N TYR A 11 2.12 14.23 19.71
CA TYR A 11 2.27 13.66 18.36
C TYR A 11 2.14 14.69 17.22
N SER A 12 1.89 15.96 17.53
CA SER A 12 1.56 16.99 16.54
C SER A 12 2.75 17.87 16.08
N SER A 13 4.00 17.54 16.43
CA SER A 13 5.16 18.39 16.11
C SER A 13 6.36 17.68 15.45
N LEU A 14 6.23 16.42 15.01
CA LEU A 14 7.29 15.70 14.29
C LEU A 14 6.89 15.15 12.91
N PHE A 15 5.68 15.44 12.44
CA PHE A 15 5.27 15.22 11.05
C PHE A 15 4.93 16.56 10.40
N SER A 16 5.95 17.38 10.18
CA SER A 16 5.94 18.33 9.05
C SER A 16 6.28 17.56 7.77
N ALA A 17 5.45 16.57 7.44
CA ALA A 17 5.39 16.02 6.10
C ALA A 17 4.12 16.58 5.48
N ASN A 18 4.26 17.11 4.26
CA ASN A 18 3.20 17.67 3.46
C ASN A 18 1.91 16.87 3.59
N ALA A 19 0.80 17.59 3.76
CA ALA A 19 -0.53 17.04 3.96
C ALA A 19 -0.77 15.81 3.08
N ALA A 20 -1.16 14.70 3.69
CA ALA A 20 -1.75 13.58 2.96
C ALA A 20 -3.00 14.11 2.24
N VAL A 21 -2.89 14.37 0.94
CA VAL A 21 -4.01 14.82 0.10
C VAL A 21 -4.93 13.62 -0.11
N PHE A 22 -6.07 13.64 0.57
CA PHE A 22 -7.13 12.64 0.38
C PHE A 22 -7.78 12.84 -0.99
N SER A 23 -7.97 11.74 -1.72
CA SER A 23 -8.37 11.69 -3.13
C SER A 23 -9.79 12.20 -3.42
N GLU A 24 -9.95 12.90 -4.55
CA GLU A 24 -11.24 13.44 -5.05
C GLU A 24 -11.96 12.55 -6.09
N ASP A 25 -11.27 11.67 -6.85
CA ASP A 25 -11.90 10.86 -7.90
C ASP A 25 -12.00 9.37 -7.52
N SER A 26 -13.15 9.00 -6.94
CA SER A 26 -13.48 7.62 -6.59
C SER A 26 -13.49 6.65 -7.78
N THR A 27 -13.71 7.15 -9.00
CA THR A 27 -13.79 6.30 -10.21
C THR A 27 -12.41 5.81 -10.61
N GLU A 28 -11.42 6.71 -10.61
CA GLU A 28 -10.05 6.36 -10.98
C GLU A 28 -9.40 5.44 -9.93
N ILE A 29 -9.65 5.69 -8.63
CA ILE A 29 -9.26 4.76 -7.56
C ILE A 29 -9.89 3.39 -7.81
N THR A 30 -11.20 3.33 -8.04
CA THR A 30 -11.92 2.06 -8.25
C THR A 30 -11.37 1.31 -9.47
N ARG A 31 -11.07 2.03 -10.56
CA ARG A 31 -10.48 1.46 -11.78
C ARG A 31 -9.11 0.85 -11.50
N PHE A 32 -8.26 1.59 -10.79
CA PHE A 32 -6.94 1.13 -10.39
C PHE A 32 -7.03 -0.11 -9.50
N GLN A 33 -7.77 -0.04 -8.40
CA GLN A 33 -7.93 -1.16 -7.45
C GLN A 33 -8.47 -2.41 -8.13
N ARG A 34 -9.48 -2.29 -9.01
CA ARG A 34 -10.01 -3.44 -9.76
C ARG A 34 -8.99 -4.05 -10.71
N SER A 35 -8.21 -3.22 -11.40
CA SER A 35 -7.18 -3.69 -12.33
C SER A 35 -6.06 -4.41 -11.60
N PHE A 36 -5.60 -3.83 -10.48
CA PHE A 36 -4.61 -4.42 -9.60
C PHE A 36 -5.08 -5.76 -9.03
N ILE A 37 -6.25 -5.79 -8.38
CA ILE A 37 -6.79 -7.01 -7.75
C ILE A 37 -7.03 -8.13 -8.78
N LYS A 38 -7.45 -7.78 -10.00
CA LYS A 38 -7.70 -8.76 -11.06
C LYS A 38 -6.45 -9.55 -11.46
N ASN A 39 -5.30 -8.89 -11.46
CA ASN A 39 -4.04 -9.51 -11.88
C ASN A 39 -3.25 -10.07 -10.71
N PHE A 40 -3.51 -9.58 -9.49
CA PHE A 40 -2.86 -10.03 -8.29
C PHE A 40 -3.19 -11.50 -7.99
N TYR A 41 -2.15 -12.29 -7.73
CA TYR A 41 -2.26 -13.62 -7.17
C TYR A 41 -1.21 -13.79 -6.08
N LEU A 42 -1.54 -14.52 -5.03
CA LEU A 42 -0.57 -14.84 -4.00
C LEU A 42 0.21 -16.10 -4.41
N PRO A 43 1.55 -16.09 -4.39
CA PRO A 43 2.35 -17.27 -4.70
C PRO A 43 1.93 -18.46 -3.84
N THR A 44 1.86 -19.65 -4.43
CA THR A 44 1.33 -20.86 -3.78
C THR A 44 1.96 -21.15 -2.42
N ALA A 45 3.28 -20.99 -2.30
CA ALA A 45 4.00 -21.20 -1.03
C ALA A 45 3.53 -20.24 0.07
N GLU A 46 3.30 -18.97 -0.26
CA GLU A 46 2.75 -17.98 0.67
C GLU A 46 1.29 -18.24 0.98
N ALA A 47 0.51 -18.61 -0.03
CA ALA A 47 -0.90 -18.92 0.12
C ALA A 47 -1.14 -20.11 1.07
N TYR A 48 -0.23 -21.10 1.09
CA TYR A 48 -0.29 -22.21 2.04
C TYR A 48 0.01 -21.81 3.49
N THR A 49 0.68 -20.68 3.74
CA THR A 49 0.91 -20.21 5.11
C THR A 49 -0.38 -19.77 5.80
N CYS A 50 -1.41 -19.39 5.03
CA CYS A 50 -2.67 -18.85 5.55
C CYS A 50 -2.47 -17.66 6.52
N LYS A 51 -1.37 -16.90 6.38
CA LYS A 51 -1.08 -15.75 7.24
C LYS A 51 -1.49 -14.44 6.57
N PRO A 52 -2.46 -13.69 7.10
CA PRO A 52 -2.75 -12.34 6.58
C PRO A 52 -1.51 -11.47 6.75
N SER A 53 -1.36 -10.47 5.89
CA SER A 53 -0.20 -9.56 5.92
C SER A 53 -0.59 -8.17 5.46
N VAL A 54 0.26 -7.21 5.85
CA VAL A 54 0.26 -5.86 5.29
C VAL A 54 1.62 -5.57 4.69
N ILE A 55 1.65 -5.27 3.40
CA ILE A 55 2.86 -4.84 2.69
C ILE A 55 2.62 -3.44 2.11
N SER A 56 3.69 -2.74 1.73
CA SER A 56 3.55 -1.55 0.89
C SER A 56 4.50 -1.59 -0.29
N ILE A 57 4.07 -0.92 -1.35
CA ILE A 57 4.85 -0.66 -2.55
C ILE A 57 5.01 0.86 -2.65
N ALA A 58 6.20 1.33 -2.97
CA ALA A 58 6.43 2.70 -3.41
C ALA A 58 6.80 2.69 -4.89
N VAL A 59 5.96 3.30 -5.70
CA VAL A 59 6.24 3.49 -7.13
C VAL A 59 6.80 4.90 -7.30
N CYS A 60 8.08 4.98 -7.65
CA CYS A 60 8.77 6.25 -7.85
C CYS A 60 8.63 6.67 -9.31
N PHE A 61 8.11 7.88 -9.52
CA PHE A 61 7.92 8.47 -10.84
C PHE A 61 8.88 9.62 -11.08
N LYS A 62 9.39 9.69 -12.31
CA LYS A 62 10.13 10.81 -12.86
C LYS A 62 9.59 11.13 -14.24
N GLU A 63 9.19 12.38 -14.46
CA GLU A 63 8.53 12.85 -15.68
C GLU A 63 7.33 11.96 -16.06
N LYS A 64 6.55 11.54 -15.06
CA LYS A 64 5.38 10.64 -15.19
C LYS A 64 5.69 9.23 -15.70
N LYS A 65 6.97 8.83 -15.71
CA LYS A 65 7.41 7.46 -15.98
C LYS A 65 7.87 6.80 -14.70
N ILE A 66 7.65 5.51 -14.57
CA ILE A 66 8.19 4.74 -13.45
C ILE A 66 9.71 4.67 -13.61
N GLU A 67 10.42 5.16 -12.60
CA GLU A 67 11.88 5.07 -12.53
C GLU A 67 12.29 3.80 -11.78
N LYS A 68 11.62 3.52 -10.66
CA LYS A 68 11.87 2.35 -9.81
C LYS A 68 10.66 2.02 -8.96
N ILE A 69 10.63 0.79 -8.47
CA ILE A 69 9.63 0.32 -7.49
C ILE A 69 10.39 -0.16 -6.25
N LEU A 70 9.93 0.27 -5.09
CA LEU A 70 10.46 -0.11 -3.78
C LEU A 70 9.40 -0.91 -3.02
N TYR A 71 9.83 -1.82 -2.17
CA TYR A 71 8.96 -2.74 -1.44
C TYR A 71 9.24 -2.65 0.05
N SER A 72 8.21 -2.90 0.87
CA SER A 72 8.37 -3.03 2.32
C SER A 72 9.24 -4.24 2.68
N GLU A 73 9.92 -4.18 3.83
CA GLU A 73 10.89 -5.20 4.24
C GLU A 73 10.29 -6.62 4.40
N ASN A 74 8.99 -6.70 4.67
CA ASN A 74 8.27 -7.96 4.80
C ASN A 74 7.71 -8.51 3.47
N CYS A 75 8.01 -7.86 2.34
CA CYS A 75 7.64 -8.37 1.02
C CYS A 75 8.63 -9.46 0.60
N SER A 76 8.14 -10.68 0.39
CA SER A 76 8.97 -11.79 -0.07
C SER A 76 9.40 -11.60 -1.54
N ALA A 77 10.49 -12.24 -1.96
CA ALA A 77 10.95 -12.23 -3.35
C ALA A 77 9.88 -12.75 -4.33
N ALA A 78 9.15 -13.82 -3.96
CA ALA A 78 8.10 -14.37 -4.81
C ALA A 78 6.94 -13.39 -4.99
N LEU A 79 6.61 -12.62 -3.95
CA LEU A 79 5.58 -11.60 -4.01
C LEU A 79 6.03 -10.38 -4.82
N ILE A 80 7.31 -9.99 -4.71
CA ILE A 80 7.91 -8.95 -5.55
C ILE A 80 7.72 -9.28 -7.03
N GLU A 81 7.99 -10.51 -7.46
CA GLU A 81 7.80 -10.93 -8.86
C GLU A 81 6.34 -10.80 -9.34
N VAL A 82 5.36 -10.99 -8.46
CA VAL A 82 3.94 -10.74 -8.78
C VAL A 82 3.71 -9.25 -8.98
N LEU A 83 4.21 -8.44 -8.04
CA LEU A 83 3.98 -7.00 -8.00
C LEU A 83 4.71 -6.25 -9.13
N GLU A 84 5.83 -6.77 -9.62
CA GLU A 84 6.54 -6.25 -10.79
C GLU A 84 5.70 -6.39 -12.08
N LYS A 85 4.86 -7.42 -12.19
CA LYS A 85 3.97 -7.60 -13.36
C LYS A 85 2.89 -6.52 -13.44
N GLU A 86 2.58 -5.85 -12.33
CA GLU A 86 1.62 -4.73 -12.28
C GLU A 86 2.21 -3.40 -12.79
N HIS A 87 3.45 -3.38 -13.26
CA HIS A 87 4.09 -2.17 -13.81
C HIS A 87 3.19 -1.41 -14.80
N THR A 88 2.52 -2.14 -15.69
CA THR A 88 1.58 -1.54 -16.66
C THR A 88 0.39 -0.87 -15.98
N VAL A 89 -0.16 -1.47 -14.93
CA VAL A 89 -1.29 -0.90 -14.17
C VAL A 89 -0.87 0.39 -13.48
N TYR A 90 0.30 0.42 -12.83
CA TYR A 90 0.83 1.63 -12.19
C TYR A 90 1.08 2.75 -13.22
N GLN A 91 1.67 2.41 -14.37
CA GLN A 91 2.04 3.38 -15.41
C GLN A 91 0.82 3.96 -16.14
N GLN A 92 -0.26 3.19 -16.28
CA GLN A 92 -1.51 3.61 -16.95
C GLN A 92 -2.51 4.32 -16.02
N THR A 93 -2.22 4.39 -14.72
CA THR A 93 -3.08 5.08 -13.75
C THR A 93 -2.87 6.58 -13.85
N ASN A 94 -3.96 7.35 -13.92
CA ASN A 94 -3.89 8.80 -13.94
C ASN A 94 -3.77 9.33 -12.51
N TRP A 95 -2.55 9.28 -11.97
CA TRP A 95 -2.26 9.72 -10.60
C TRP A 95 -2.66 11.18 -10.35
N GLY A 96 -2.65 12.04 -11.38
CA GLY A 96 -3.12 13.42 -11.26
C GLY A 96 -4.64 13.58 -11.08
N LYS A 97 -5.45 12.54 -11.34
CA LYS A 97 -6.88 12.53 -10.96
C LYS A 97 -7.10 12.12 -9.51
N ILE A 98 -6.26 11.22 -9.01
CA ILE A 98 -6.31 10.73 -7.63
C ILE A 98 -5.71 11.78 -6.68
N PHE A 99 -4.55 12.33 -7.06
CA PHE A 99 -3.80 13.33 -6.32
C PHE A 99 -3.57 14.56 -7.23
N PRO A 100 -4.47 15.56 -7.20
CA PRO A 100 -4.38 16.72 -8.08
C PRO A 100 -3.04 17.48 -8.03
N ALA A 101 -2.39 17.52 -6.86
CA ALA A 101 -1.09 18.17 -6.66
C ALA A 101 0.02 17.59 -7.57
N ILE A 102 -0.03 16.30 -7.92
CA ILE A 102 0.97 15.64 -8.79
C ILE A 102 1.04 16.26 -10.20
N LYS A 103 0.01 16.98 -10.66
CA LYS A 103 -0.02 17.54 -12.02
C LYS A 103 1.15 18.49 -12.30
N GLU A 104 1.64 19.17 -11.26
CA GLU A 104 2.73 20.15 -11.34
C GLU A 104 4.10 19.51 -11.05
N GLU A 105 4.11 18.31 -10.48
CA GLU A 105 5.32 17.61 -10.05
C GLU A 105 6.02 16.87 -11.19
N LYS A 106 7.35 16.99 -11.19
CA LYS A 106 8.22 16.21 -12.10
C LYS A 106 8.66 14.89 -11.49
N GLU A 107 8.81 14.83 -10.17
CA GLU A 107 9.26 13.66 -9.43
C GLU A 107 8.34 13.46 -8.23
N TYR A 108 7.80 12.26 -8.07
CA TYR A 108 6.86 11.95 -6.98
C TYR A 108 6.85 10.46 -6.70
N VAL A 109 6.42 10.08 -5.50
CA VAL A 109 6.29 8.68 -5.10
C VAL A 109 4.86 8.38 -4.69
N ILE A 110 4.31 7.32 -5.28
CA ILE A 110 3.02 6.77 -4.87
C ILE A 110 3.25 5.60 -3.94
N VAL A 111 2.79 5.70 -2.69
CA VAL A 111 2.78 4.59 -1.73
C VAL A 111 1.43 3.89 -1.80
N LEU A 112 1.48 2.57 -2.00
CA LEU A 112 0.34 1.67 -2.12
C LEU A 112 0.39 0.64 -0.99
N PRO A 113 -0.36 0.84 0.09
CA PRO A 113 -0.52 -0.17 1.11
C PRO A 113 -1.43 -1.27 0.58
N ILE A 114 -1.03 -2.53 0.75
CA ILE A 114 -1.79 -3.71 0.36
C ILE A 114 -2.04 -4.55 1.60
N VAL A 115 -3.31 -4.83 1.85
CA VAL A 115 -3.74 -5.69 2.94
C VAL A 115 -4.47 -6.88 2.35
N TYR A 116 -3.99 -8.08 2.65
CA TYR A 116 -4.66 -9.29 2.22
C TYR A 116 -5.01 -10.19 3.40
N TYR A 117 -6.22 -10.75 3.32
CA TYR A 117 -6.75 -11.70 4.28
C TYR A 117 -7.00 -13.05 3.61
N PHE A 118 -7.06 -14.12 4.39
CA PHE A 118 -7.54 -15.41 3.90
C PHE A 118 -8.98 -15.62 4.30
N ASP A 119 -9.75 -16.28 3.44
CA ASP A 119 -11.13 -16.64 3.77
C ASP A 119 -11.20 -17.70 4.90
N LYS A 120 -12.44 -18.04 5.31
CA LYS A 120 -12.70 -18.98 6.40
C LYS A 120 -12.12 -20.38 6.17
N THR A 121 -11.74 -20.75 4.94
CA THR A 121 -11.14 -22.06 4.65
C THR A 121 -9.75 -22.21 5.26
N CYS A 122 -9.09 -21.10 5.59
CA CYS A 122 -7.83 -21.09 6.34
C CYS A 122 -8.02 -21.19 7.86
N GLY A 123 -9.26 -21.20 8.38
CA GLY A 123 -9.55 -21.33 9.82
C GLY A 123 -9.08 -20.16 10.68
N THR A 124 -8.62 -19.06 10.08
CA THR A 124 -8.10 -17.88 10.79
C THR A 124 -9.20 -16.86 11.02
N THR A 125 -9.48 -16.53 12.29
CA THR A 125 -10.14 -15.27 12.65
C THR A 125 -9.13 -14.14 12.49
N THR A 126 -9.42 -13.11 11.67
CA THR A 126 -8.52 -11.97 11.43
C THR A 126 -7.98 -11.44 12.75
N PRO A 127 -6.71 -11.69 13.10
CA PRO A 127 -6.20 -11.30 14.40
C PRO A 127 -6.08 -9.78 14.46
N MET A 128 -6.40 -9.17 15.61
CA MET A 128 -6.09 -7.76 15.91
C MET A 128 -4.61 -7.39 15.66
N ASN A 129 -3.75 -8.39 15.50
CA ASN A 129 -2.31 -8.33 15.31
C ASN A 129 -1.89 -7.88 13.90
N VAL A 130 -2.79 -7.93 12.90
CA VAL A 130 -2.51 -7.41 11.53
C VAL A 130 -2.14 -5.92 11.58
N PHE A 131 -2.65 -5.19 12.59
CA PHE A 131 -2.30 -3.80 12.81
C PHE A 131 -0.87 -3.57 13.34
N ALA A 132 -0.24 -4.56 13.99
CA ALA A 132 1.17 -4.42 14.42
C ALA A 132 2.13 -4.57 13.23
N GLU A 133 1.77 -5.38 12.22
CA GLU A 133 2.51 -5.52 10.97
C GLU A 133 2.39 -4.29 10.06
N LEU A 134 1.37 -3.44 10.23
CA LEU A 134 1.28 -2.14 9.54
C LEU A 134 2.55 -1.31 9.73
N SER A 135 3.15 -1.34 10.92
CA SER A 135 4.34 -0.54 11.20
C SER A 135 5.53 -0.93 10.32
N LYS A 136 5.69 -2.21 9.98
CA LYS A 136 6.73 -2.70 9.05
C LYS A 136 6.31 -2.56 7.60
N GLY A 137 5.02 -2.78 7.31
CA GLY A 137 4.45 -2.59 5.98
C GLY A 137 4.61 -1.15 5.48
N LEU A 138 4.63 -0.15 6.37
CA LEU A 138 4.74 1.27 6.01
C LEU A 138 6.19 1.79 5.94
N ILE A 139 7.19 0.98 6.32
CA ILE A 139 8.60 1.38 6.22
C ILE A 139 9.11 1.02 4.82
N ILE A 140 9.43 2.05 4.04
CA ILE A 140 10.05 1.92 2.72
C ILE A 140 11.42 2.60 2.77
N PRO A 141 12.53 1.85 2.81
CA PRO A 141 13.86 2.42 2.84
C PRO A 141 14.17 3.25 1.59
N GLY A 142 14.77 4.44 1.76
CA GLY A 142 15.25 5.27 0.65
C GLY A 142 14.25 6.26 0.04
N LEU A 143 13.09 6.44 0.67
CA LEU A 143 12.10 7.45 0.29
C LEU A 143 12.64 8.86 0.59
N LYS A 144 12.83 9.71 -0.44
CA LYS A 144 13.33 11.09 -0.29
C LYS A 144 12.46 12.16 -0.97
N ASP A 145 11.43 11.75 -1.71
CA ASP A 145 10.66 12.60 -2.61
C ASP A 145 9.27 12.91 -2.03
N GLU A 146 8.47 13.73 -2.73
CA GLU A 146 7.09 13.96 -2.35
C GLU A 146 6.26 12.68 -2.36
N VAL A 147 5.68 12.35 -1.21
CA VAL A 147 5.02 11.07 -0.96
C VAL A 147 3.51 11.27 -1.00
N TYR A 148 2.87 10.55 -1.90
CA TYR A 148 1.42 10.47 -2.02
C TYR A 148 0.98 9.06 -1.63
N MET A 149 0.16 8.95 -0.60
CA MET A 149 -0.26 7.66 -0.06
C MET A 149 -1.70 7.38 -0.45
N LEU A 150 -1.94 6.24 -1.09
CA LEU A 150 -3.29 5.75 -1.35
C LEU A 150 -3.86 5.09 -0.09
N SER A 151 -5.18 5.17 0.07
CA SER A 151 -5.88 4.29 1.02
C SER A 151 -5.53 2.82 0.74
N PRO A 152 -5.45 1.96 1.78
CA PRO A 152 -5.09 0.57 1.60
C PRO A 152 -5.96 -0.16 0.56
N ILE A 153 -5.32 -0.98 -0.26
CA ILE A 153 -5.99 -1.91 -1.15
C ILE A 153 -6.24 -3.19 -0.35
N GLU A 154 -7.50 -3.42 -0.01
CA GLU A 154 -7.90 -4.57 0.81
C GLU A 154 -8.61 -5.63 -0.02
N PHE A 155 -8.18 -6.90 0.10
CA PHE A 155 -8.87 -8.02 -0.54
C PHE A 155 -8.69 -9.35 0.20
N THR A 156 -9.56 -10.31 -0.12
CA THR A 156 -9.57 -11.65 0.47
C THR A 156 -9.12 -12.68 -0.54
N ILE A 157 -8.17 -13.52 -0.16
CA ILE A 157 -7.60 -14.61 -0.94
C ILE A 157 -8.25 -15.92 -0.52
N ARG A 158 -8.61 -16.74 -1.50
CA ARG A 158 -9.05 -18.12 -1.26
C ARG A 158 -7.84 -19.04 -1.16
N LYS A 159 -7.87 -20.00 -0.23
CA LYS A 159 -6.83 -21.03 -0.17
C LYS A 159 -6.79 -21.80 -1.51
N PRO A 160 -5.59 -22.05 -2.08
CA PRO A 160 -5.46 -22.91 -3.25
C PRO A 160 -6.06 -24.29 -2.96
N VAL A 161 -6.91 -24.79 -3.86
CA VAL A 161 -7.40 -26.16 -3.80
C VAL A 161 -6.31 -27.06 -4.37
N SER A 162 -5.80 -27.97 -3.54
CA SER A 162 -4.83 -29.00 -3.92
C SER A 162 -5.43 -30.03 -4.87
#